data_AF-S4ANC7-F1
#
_entry.id   AF-S4ANC7-F1
#
_cell.length_a   1.000
_cell.length_b   1.000
_cell.length_c   1.000
_cell.angle_alpha   90.00
_cell.angle_beta   90.00
_cell.angle_gamma   90.00
#
_symmetry.space_group_name_H-M   'P 1'
#
loop_
_entity.id
_entity.type
_entity.pdbx_description
1 polymer ?
#
loop_
_entity_poly.entity_id
_entity_poly.type
_entity_poly.pdbx_seq_one_letter_code
_entity_poly.pdbx_strand_id
1 'polypeptide(L)'
;MGVPDAAFVALHAHPDDGFTANVTVDSAYRPDAAPLAEIGDESVADLAGVAETLDVTSRREIGSAAAPGLTQTLALTTAVNGVRRELTQSQVYLSLLDVHDPGRRVVVRLILTATAAQHDDVLEDFRDIVATVRPTPDTQNPSE
;
A
#
# COMPACT_ATOMS: atom_id res chain seq x y z
N MET A 1 -2.88 17.99 6.22
CA MET A 1 -1.98 16.87 5.91
C MET A 1 -2.76 15.91 5.04
N GLY A 2 -2.36 15.75 3.78
CA GLY A 2 -2.92 14.79 2.84
C GLY A 2 -1.76 14.20 2.07
N VAL A 3 -1.81 12.91 1.80
CA VAL A 3 -0.85 12.28 0.88
C VAL A 3 -1.35 12.60 -0.52
N PRO A 4 -0.58 13.35 -1.34
CA PRO A 4 -0.98 13.61 -2.72
C PRO A 4 -1.22 12.26 -3.41
N ASP A 5 -2.32 12.17 -4.16
CA ASP A 5 -2.78 10.99 -4.91
C ASP A 5 -3.33 9.81 -4.09
N ALA A 6 -3.48 9.93 -2.76
CA ALA A 6 -4.23 8.93 -1.98
C ALA A 6 -5.74 9.04 -2.25
N ALA A 7 -6.34 7.93 -2.66
CA ALA A 7 -7.79 7.81 -2.81
C ALA A 7 -8.50 7.71 -1.45
N PHE A 8 -7.84 7.16 -0.44
CA PHE A 8 -8.37 7.03 0.91
C PHE A 8 -7.25 7.06 1.96
N VAL A 9 -7.52 7.66 3.12
CA VAL A 9 -6.64 7.65 4.29
C VAL A 9 -7.45 7.31 5.53
N ALA A 10 -7.06 6.25 6.24
CA ALA A 10 -7.55 5.94 7.59
C ALA A 10 -6.47 6.22 8.62
N LEU A 11 -6.86 6.74 9.78
CA LEU A 11 -5.97 7.07 10.89
C LEU A 11 -6.34 6.21 12.10
N HIS A 12 -5.34 5.70 12.79
CA HIS A 12 -5.52 5.04 14.06
C HIS A 12 -5.86 6.06 15.16
N ALA A 13 -6.84 5.75 16.00
CA ALA A 13 -7.37 6.71 16.98
C ALA A 13 -6.38 7.05 18.10
N HIS A 14 -5.41 6.16 18.38
CA HIS A 14 -4.51 6.26 19.50
C HIS A 14 -3.05 6.44 19.02
N PRO A 15 -2.59 7.68 18.78
CA PRO A 15 -1.20 7.91 18.42
C PRO A 15 -0.25 7.47 19.54
N ASP A 16 0.94 7.03 19.18
CA ASP A 16 2.04 6.72 20.09
C ASP A 16 3.29 7.49 19.65
N ASP A 17 4.15 7.83 20.60
CA ASP A 17 5.38 8.60 20.35
C ASP A 17 5.19 9.90 19.53
N GLY A 18 3.96 10.42 19.38
CA GLY A 18 3.66 11.56 18.51
C GLY A 18 3.59 11.22 17.01
N PHE A 19 3.44 9.94 16.66
CA PHE A 19 3.07 9.45 15.34
C PHE A 19 1.67 8.82 15.38
N THR A 20 0.89 9.03 14.32
CA THR A 20 -0.42 8.40 14.16
C THR A 20 -0.30 7.36 13.08
N ALA A 21 -0.41 6.08 13.46
CA ALA A 21 -0.50 5.01 12.48
C ALA A 21 -1.60 5.32 11.46
N ASN A 22 -1.30 5.11 10.19
CA ASN A 22 -2.20 5.45 9.11
C ASN A 22 -2.14 4.41 8.01
N VAL A 23 -3.28 4.23 7.35
CA VAL A 23 -3.41 3.43 6.15
C VAL A 23 -3.70 4.37 5.00
N THR A 24 -2.87 4.34 3.97
CA THR A 24 -3.12 5.03 2.70
C THR A 24 -3.49 4.02 1.63
N VAL A 25 -4.53 4.31 0.87
CA VAL A 25 -4.91 3.53 -0.30
C VAL A 25 -4.84 4.42 -1.53
N ASP A 26 -4.11 3.97 -2.53
CA ASP A 26 -4.01 4.61 -3.83
C ASP A 26 -4.16 3.56 -4.94
N SER A 27 -4.48 4.03 -6.14
CA SER A 27 -4.60 3.18 -7.32
C SER A 27 -4.00 3.87 -8.51
N ALA A 28 -3.15 3.17 -9.25
CA ALA A 28 -2.55 3.69 -10.47
C ALA A 28 -2.89 2.77 -11.65
N TYR A 29 -3.30 3.38 -12.74
CA TYR A 29 -3.34 2.70 -14.03
C TYR A 29 -1.91 2.38 -14.47
N ARG A 30 -1.62 1.11 -14.74
CA ARG A 30 -0.29 0.67 -15.20
C ARG A 30 -0.42 0.07 -16.60
N PRO A 31 -0.07 0.81 -17.66
CA PRO A 31 -0.08 0.30 -19.03
C PRO A 31 1.12 -0.62 -19.35
N ASP A 32 2.09 -0.71 -18.44
CA ASP A 32 3.27 -1.57 -18.57
C ASP A 32 3.03 -3.00 -18.08
N ALA A 33 3.94 -3.90 -18.46
CA ALA A 33 3.92 -5.30 -18.03
C ALA A 33 4.80 -5.57 -16.79
N ALA A 34 5.26 -4.53 -16.09
CA ALA A 34 6.17 -4.64 -14.94
C ALA A 34 5.60 -5.58 -13.85
N PRO A 35 6.30 -6.61 -13.37
CA PRO A 35 5.80 -7.45 -12.29
C PRO A 35 5.58 -6.63 -11.01
N LEU A 36 4.69 -7.08 -10.12
CA LEU A 36 4.42 -6.38 -8.85
C LEU A 36 5.69 -6.19 -8.01
N ALA A 37 6.64 -7.12 -8.10
CA ALA A 37 7.94 -7.02 -7.44
C ALA A 37 8.73 -5.77 -7.88
N GLU A 38 8.70 -5.43 -9.18
CA GLU A 38 9.36 -4.24 -9.72
C GLU A 38 8.66 -2.96 -9.23
N ILE A 39 7.33 -2.97 -9.13
CA ILE A 39 6.57 -1.86 -8.53
C ILE A 39 6.92 -1.70 -7.04
N GLY A 40 7.12 -2.81 -6.32
CA GLY A 40 7.62 -2.79 -4.95
C GLY A 40 9.05 -2.25 -4.83
N ASP A 41 9.89 -2.44 -5.87
CA ASP A 41 11.23 -1.86 -5.94
C ASP A 41 11.19 -0.36 -6.27
N GLU A 42 10.28 0.08 -7.15
CA GLU A 42 10.01 1.51 -7.40
C GLU A 42 9.64 2.22 -6.10
N SER A 43 8.74 1.63 -5.29
CA SER A 43 8.39 2.22 -3.98
C SER A 43 9.58 2.31 -3.03
N VAL A 44 10.52 1.36 -3.07
CA VAL A 44 11.75 1.41 -2.27
C VAL A 44 12.67 2.52 -2.78
N ALA A 45 12.82 2.66 -4.10
CA ALA A 45 13.62 3.71 -4.70
C ALA A 45 13.08 5.11 -4.36
N ASP A 46 11.76 5.29 -4.41
CA ASP A 46 11.09 6.55 -4.03
C ASP A 46 11.36 6.89 -2.55
N LEU A 47 11.24 5.90 -1.66
CA LEU A 47 11.50 6.08 -0.22
C LEU A 47 12.98 6.29 0.09
N ALA A 48 13.89 5.68 -0.66
CA ALA A 48 15.32 5.86 -0.48
C ALA A 48 15.76 7.31 -0.72
N GLY A 49 15.01 8.09 -1.50
CA GLY A 49 15.24 9.52 -1.70
C GLY A 49 14.96 10.40 -0.47
N VAL A 50 14.19 9.90 0.51
CA VAL A 50 13.73 10.68 1.68
C VAL A 50 14.04 10.03 3.03
N ALA A 51 14.36 8.74 3.05
CA ALA A 51 14.72 8.00 4.26
C ALA A 51 16.23 8.08 4.53
N GLU A 52 16.60 8.17 5.81
CA GLU A 52 17.99 8.06 6.26
C GLU A 52 18.46 6.60 6.22
N THR A 53 17.59 5.68 6.63
CA THR A 53 17.79 4.23 6.51
C THR A 53 16.53 3.60 5.95
N LEU A 54 16.69 2.56 5.14
CA LEU A 54 15.58 1.84 4.53
C LEU A 54 15.98 0.40 4.26
N ASP A 55 15.24 -0.54 4.84
CA ASP A 55 15.47 -1.97 4.71
C ASP A 55 14.16 -2.69 4.35
N VAL A 56 14.21 -3.55 3.33
CA VAL A 56 13.11 -4.47 3.02
C VAL A 56 13.23 -5.67 3.96
N THR A 57 12.38 -5.73 4.98
CA THR A 57 12.43 -6.79 6.01
C THR A 57 11.68 -8.04 5.61
N SER A 58 10.68 -7.91 4.73
CA SER A 58 9.92 -9.04 4.21
C SER A 58 9.33 -8.72 2.84
N ARG A 59 9.28 -9.72 1.96
CA ARG A 59 8.57 -9.66 0.69
C ARG A 59 7.98 -11.02 0.35
N ARG A 60 6.74 -11.04 -0.12
CA ARG A 60 6.04 -12.26 -0.51
C ARG A 60 5.01 -11.98 -1.59
N GLU A 61 5.05 -12.77 -2.66
CA GLU A 61 3.96 -12.82 -3.65
C GLU A 61 2.80 -13.66 -3.09
N ILE A 62 1.59 -13.17 -3.32
CA ILE A 62 0.33 -13.76 -2.85
C ILE A 62 -0.71 -13.73 -3.97
N GLY A 63 -1.87 -14.38 -3.75
CA GLY A 63 -2.95 -14.39 -4.72
C GLY A 63 -2.80 -15.47 -5.79
N SER A 64 -3.35 -15.22 -6.98
CA SER A 64 -3.38 -16.17 -8.10
C SER A 64 -2.90 -15.51 -9.39
N ALA A 65 -2.67 -16.29 -10.45
CA ALA A 65 -2.29 -15.72 -11.75
C ALA A 65 -3.33 -14.72 -12.32
N ALA A 66 -4.62 -14.89 -11.99
CA ALA A 66 -5.70 -14.00 -12.43
C ALA A 66 -5.86 -12.74 -11.55
N ALA A 67 -5.32 -12.78 -10.33
CA ALA A 67 -5.36 -11.67 -9.37
C ALA A 67 -4.09 -11.74 -8.52
N PRO A 68 -2.93 -11.37 -9.08
CA PRO A 68 -1.67 -11.46 -8.36
C PRO A 68 -1.60 -10.33 -7.33
N GLY A 69 -0.95 -10.62 -6.22
CA GLY A 69 -0.66 -9.65 -5.18
C GLY A 69 0.76 -9.76 -4.67
N LEU A 70 1.24 -8.70 -4.03
CA LEU A 70 2.52 -8.64 -3.35
C LEU A 70 2.33 -8.02 -1.98
N THR A 71 2.89 -8.65 -0.95
CA THR A 71 3.07 -8.03 0.36
C THR A 71 4.54 -7.72 0.56
N GLN A 72 4.84 -6.54 1.10
CA GLN A 72 6.18 -6.07 1.38
C GLN A 72 6.18 -5.34 2.71
N THR A 73 7.18 -5.59 3.55
CA THR A 73 7.37 -4.84 4.79
C THR A 73 8.72 -4.15 4.75
N LEU A 74 8.71 -2.86 5.10
CA LEU A 74 9.88 -1.99 5.12
C LEU A 74 10.09 -1.49 6.53
N ALA A 75 11.34 -1.49 7.00
CA ALA A 75 11.77 -0.72 8.15
C ALA A 75 12.50 0.52 7.63
N LEU A 76 12.12 1.71 8.12
CA LEU A 76 12.76 2.95 7.69
C LEU A 76 12.98 3.93 8.84
N THR A 77 14.02 4.74 8.72
CA THR A 77 14.21 5.93 9.55
C THR A 77 14.02 7.17 8.69
N THR A 78 13.13 8.07 9.08
CA THR A 78 12.91 9.33 8.36
C THR A 78 12.45 10.45 9.29
N ALA A 79 12.53 11.69 8.82
CA ALA A 79 12.06 12.86 9.55
C ALA A 79 10.57 13.12 9.26
N VAL A 80 9.72 12.97 10.27
CA VAL A 80 8.30 13.35 10.20
C VAL A 80 8.11 14.63 11.01
N ASN A 81 7.66 15.70 10.36
CA ASN A 81 7.54 17.03 10.98
C ASN A 81 8.84 17.52 11.65
N GLY A 82 9.99 17.19 11.04
CA GLY A 82 11.32 17.55 11.55
C GLY A 82 11.84 16.67 12.70
N VAL A 83 11.07 15.67 13.15
CA VAL A 83 11.48 14.72 14.18
C VAL A 83 11.88 13.41 13.53
N ARG A 84 13.09 12.94 13.81
CA ARG A 84 13.58 11.63 13.37
C ARG A 84 12.74 10.53 14.01
N ARG A 85 12.25 9.58 13.20
CA ARG A 85 11.42 8.46 13.64
C ARG A 85 11.82 7.18 12.94
N GLU A 86 11.72 6.08 13.68
CA GLU A 86 11.76 4.72 13.15
C GLU A 86 10.33 4.26 12.87
N LEU A 87 10.06 3.88 11.63
CA LEU A 87 8.74 3.51 11.15
C LEU A 87 8.81 2.16 10.46
N THR A 88 7.71 1.43 10.53
CA THR A 88 7.46 0.23 9.74
C THR A 88 6.35 0.52 8.74
N GLN A 89 6.60 0.18 7.47
CA GLN A 89 5.59 0.21 6.43
C GLN A 89 5.24 -1.20 5.98
N SER A 90 3.98 -1.59 6.16
CA SER A 90 3.42 -2.78 5.51
C SER A 90 2.66 -2.37 4.25
N GLN A 91 3.17 -2.79 3.11
CA GLN A 91 2.66 -2.48 1.79
C GLN A 91 2.01 -3.72 1.18
N VAL A 92 0.84 -3.53 0.58
CA VAL A 92 0.13 -4.53 -0.21
C VAL A 92 -0.16 -3.95 -1.58
N TYR A 93 0.25 -4.68 -2.62
CA TYR A 93 -0.02 -4.36 -4.01
C TYR A 93 -0.95 -5.43 -4.56
N LEU A 94 -2.06 -5.02 -5.19
CA LEU A 94 -3.03 -5.90 -5.82
C LEU A 94 -3.17 -5.50 -7.28
N SER A 95 -2.91 -6.43 -8.20
CA SER A 95 -3.17 -6.22 -9.62
C SER A 95 -4.59 -6.64 -9.94
N LEU A 96 -5.39 -5.70 -10.41
CA LEU A 96 -6.73 -5.95 -10.92
C LEU A 96 -6.69 -5.83 -12.44
N LEU A 97 -6.95 -6.95 -13.12
CA LEU A 97 -7.10 -6.98 -14.57
C LEU A 97 -8.47 -6.42 -14.95
N ASP A 98 -8.51 -5.57 -15.97
CA ASP A 98 -9.77 -5.15 -16.57
C ASP A 98 -10.41 -6.37 -17.27
N VAL A 99 -11.69 -6.62 -16.95
CA VAL A 99 -12.45 -7.76 -17.47
C VAL A 99 -12.80 -7.61 -18.96
N HIS A 100 -12.76 -6.39 -19.48
CA HIS A 100 -13.06 -6.05 -20.87
C HIS A 100 -11.80 -5.87 -21.72
N ASP A 101 -10.66 -5.52 -21.11
CA ASP A 101 -9.36 -5.39 -21.78
C ASP A 101 -8.22 -5.94 -20.91
N PRO A 102 -7.84 -7.23 -21.06
CA PRO A 102 -6.78 -7.85 -20.26
C PRO A 102 -5.40 -7.18 -20.41
N GLY A 103 -5.21 -6.32 -21.42
CA GLY A 103 -4.01 -5.50 -21.57
C GLY A 103 -3.99 -4.28 -20.64
N ARG A 104 -5.10 -3.98 -19.95
CA ARG A 104 -5.25 -2.92 -18.96
C ARG A 104 -5.29 -3.52 -17.58
N ARG A 105 -4.36 -3.06 -16.73
CA ARG A 105 -4.38 -3.39 -15.31
C ARG A 105 -4.34 -2.13 -14.46
N VAL A 106 -5.05 -2.20 -13.35
CA VAL A 106 -4.95 -1.23 -12.28
C VAL A 106 -4.21 -1.90 -11.13
N VAL A 107 -3.22 -1.22 -10.58
CA VAL A 107 -2.56 -1.66 -9.36
C VAL A 107 -3.13 -0.84 -8.23
N VAL A 108 -3.77 -1.51 -7.28
CA VAL A 108 -4.20 -0.92 -6.02
C VAL A 108 -3.10 -1.14 -5.01
N ARG A 109 -2.70 -0.07 -4.33
CA ARG A 109 -1.68 -0.09 -3.29
C ARG A 109 -2.28 0.33 -1.97
N LEU A 110 -2.03 -0.47 -0.94
CA LEU A 110 -2.41 -0.20 0.44
C LEU A 110 -1.14 -0.15 1.28
N ILE A 111 -0.92 0.93 2.01
CA ILE A 111 0.28 1.10 2.84
C ILE A 111 -0.17 1.44 4.25
N LEU A 112 0.11 0.55 5.19
CA LEU A 112 0.10 0.86 6.62
C LEU A 112 1.46 1.44 6.99
N THR A 113 1.49 2.64 7.55
CA THR A 113 2.68 3.22 8.21
C THR A 113 2.42 3.33 9.70
N ALA A 114 3.30 2.80 10.53
CA ALA A 114 3.21 2.83 11.99
C ALA A 114 4.60 2.91 12.63
N THR A 115 4.69 3.23 13.92
CA THR A 115 5.87 2.90 14.73
C THR A 115 5.97 1.39 14.90
N ALA A 116 7.14 0.88 15.32
CA ALA A 116 7.29 -0.56 15.58
C ALA A 116 6.33 -1.07 16.69
N ALA A 117 6.05 -0.25 17.71
CA ALA A 117 5.16 -0.61 18.80
C ALA A 117 3.68 -0.65 18.36
N GLN A 118 3.23 0.33 17.57
CA GLN A 118 1.87 0.34 17.01
C GLN A 118 1.62 -0.73 15.96
N HIS A 119 2.67 -1.14 15.23
CA HIS A 119 2.52 -2.00 14.06
C HIS A 119 1.81 -3.30 14.39
N ASP A 120 2.22 -3.97 15.47
CA ASP A 120 1.62 -5.24 15.89
C ASP A 120 0.13 -5.09 16.26
N ASP A 121 -0.26 -3.97 16.87
CA ASP A 121 -1.64 -3.71 17.31
C ASP A 121 -2.58 -3.43 16.13
N VAL A 122 -2.09 -2.76 15.08
CA VAL A 122 -2.93 -2.31 13.96
C VAL A 122 -2.81 -3.20 12.72
N LEU A 123 -1.90 -4.18 12.73
CA LEU A 123 -1.67 -5.07 11.60
C LEU A 123 -2.88 -5.98 11.31
N GLU A 124 -3.60 -6.42 12.34
CA GLU A 124 -4.81 -7.23 12.17
C GLU A 124 -5.92 -6.42 11.49
N ASP A 125 -6.22 -5.22 12.00
CA ASP A 125 -7.16 -4.28 11.38
C ASP A 125 -6.79 -3.96 9.93
N PHE A 126 -5.49 -3.79 9.65
CA PHE A 126 -5.01 -3.57 8.28
C PHE A 126 -5.26 -4.76 7.37
N ARG A 127 -5.08 -6.00 7.86
CA ARG A 127 -5.40 -7.21 7.10
C ARG A 127 -6.89 -7.31 6.78
N ASP A 128 -7.75 -6.89 7.71
CA ASP A 128 -9.19 -6.85 7.48
C ASP A 128 -9.56 -5.85 6.39
N ILE A 129 -8.96 -4.65 6.39
CA ILE A 129 -9.13 -3.67 5.31
C ILE A 129 -8.70 -4.26 3.96
N VAL A 130 -7.51 -4.87 3.89
CA VAL A 130 -7.01 -5.51 2.67
C VAL A 130 -7.96 -6.62 2.20
N ALA A 131 -8.53 -7.38 3.14
CA ALA A 131 -9.49 -8.45 2.81
C ALA A 131 -10.79 -7.93 2.21
N THR A 132 -11.18 -6.67 2.45
CA THR A 132 -12.38 -6.07 1.83
C THR A 132 -12.18 -5.63 0.38
N VAL A 133 -10.94 -5.47 -0.08
CA VAL A 133 -10.66 -4.98 -1.44
C VAL A 133 -10.98 -6.05 -2.47
N ARG A 134 -12.03 -5.82 -3.25
CA ARG A 134 -12.47 -6.69 -4.35
C ARG A 134 -12.93 -5.83 -5.52
N PRO A 135 -12.71 -6.27 -6.78
CA PRO A 135 -13.39 -5.67 -7.92
C PRO A 135 -14.90 -5.77 -7.71
N THR A 136 -15.61 -4.64 -7.80
CA THR A 136 -17.06 -4.69 -7.92
C THR A 136 -17.38 -4.94 -9.39
N PRO A 137 -18.19 -5.96 -9.74
CA PRO A 137 -18.63 -6.12 -11.12
C PRO A 137 -19.35 -4.84 -11.54
N ASP A 138 -19.00 -4.32 -12.72
CA ASP A 138 -19.58 -3.10 -13.24
C ASP A 138 -21.10 -3.28 -13.29
N THR A 139 -21.84 -2.52 -12.48
CA THR A 139 -23.29 -2.54 -12.51
C THR A 139 -23.68 -1.72 -13.72
N GLN A 140 -23.72 -2.39 -14.88
CA GLN A 140 -24.13 -1.82 -16.14
C GLN A 140 -25.45 -1.08 -15.94
N ASN A 141 -25.41 0.25 -15.97
CA ASN A 141 -26.60 1.10 -15.98
C ASN A 141 -27.41 0.68 -17.23
N PRO A 142 -28.69 0.26 -17.10
CA PRO A 142 -29.49 -0.06 -18.27
C PRO A 142 -29.61 1.21 -19.10
N SER A 143 -29.23 1.11 -20.37
CA SER A 143 -29.32 2.20 -21.34
C SER A 143 -30.78 2.67 -21.46
N GLU A 144 -31.02 3.97 -21.29
CA GLU A 144 -32.27 4.62 -21.73
C GLU A 144 -32.36 4.71 -23.25
#